data_AF-A0A2E5KFH1-F1
#
_entry.id   AF-A0A2E5KFH1-F1
#
_cell.length_a   1.000
_cell.length_b   1.000
_cell.length_c   1.000
_cell.angle_alpha   90.00
_cell.angle_beta   90.00
_cell.angle_gamma   90.00
#
_symmetry.space_group_name_H-M   'P 1'
#
loop_
_entity.id
_entity.type
_entity.pdbx_description
1 polymer ?
#
loop_
_entity_poly.entity_id
_entity_poly.type
_entity_poly.pdbx_seq_one_letter_code
_entity_poly.pdbx_strand_id
1 'polypeptide(L)'
;MSSSVNSILLQVVLISVAIITSSFVVLNYPEPKPPEPDLLPMHTIVIETWTNDKNIGEAFATTATSNINIVFYFWNDFGPTDSIAVTGTTNGTGMVTVILEEGTYDMKIGEWTTESIDIFENITIVAHHHEYEILPDSIDINALSADWQVTSDDIVFVKYTSTFEFEVNLDSIKMSGLELDNIACELTDDAEDAVPVGGADLYSVDTNCELNEPLFPFASWSDGFRVPAGVTIPWSIAKTNPEIILNISYTELSVDE
;
A
#
# COMPACT_ATOMS: atom_id res chain seq x y z
N MET A 1 -15.42 71.92 46.11
CA MET A 1 -15.36 71.05 44.92
C MET A 1 -14.02 71.21 44.18
N SER A 2 -12.86 71.12 44.87
CA SER A 2 -11.55 71.38 44.24
C SER A 2 -10.51 70.25 44.43
N SER A 3 -10.71 69.32 45.38
CA SER A 3 -9.75 68.21 45.58
C SER A 3 -9.99 67.00 44.66
N SER A 4 -11.23 66.74 44.25
CA SER A 4 -11.57 65.59 43.39
C SER A 4 -11.07 65.75 41.94
N VAL A 5 -11.08 66.97 41.41
CA VAL A 5 -10.63 67.28 40.04
C VAL A 5 -9.12 67.10 39.89
N ASN A 6 -8.34 67.50 40.91
CA ASN A 6 -6.88 67.34 40.91
C ASN A 6 -6.46 65.86 40.97
N SER A 7 -7.22 65.01 41.67
CA SER A 7 -6.97 63.56 41.73
C SER A 7 -7.23 62.86 40.40
N ILE A 8 -8.29 63.26 39.69
CA ILE A 8 -8.62 62.71 38.36
C ILE A 8 -7.55 63.14 37.34
N LEU A 9 -7.13 64.40 37.37
CA LEU A 9 -6.11 64.90 36.45
C LEU A 9 -4.77 64.17 36.64
N LEU A 10 -4.37 63.91 37.89
CA LEU A 10 -3.15 63.18 38.20
C LEU A 10 -3.21 61.72 37.71
N GLN A 11 -4.36 61.05 37.88
CA GLN A 11 -4.57 59.69 37.38
C GLN A 11 -4.49 59.62 35.85
N VAL A 12 -5.07 60.58 35.15
CA VAL A 12 -4.99 60.66 33.68
C VAL A 12 -3.54 60.82 33.21
N VAL A 13 -2.76 61.70 33.86
CA VAL A 13 -1.35 61.90 33.53
C VAL A 13 -0.54 60.62 33.76
N LEU A 14 -0.75 59.92 34.87
CA LEU A 14 -0.04 58.67 35.17
C LEU A 14 -0.37 57.57 34.16
N ILE A 15 -1.64 57.45 33.74
CA ILE A 15 -2.06 56.49 32.71
C ILE A 15 -1.42 56.84 31.36
N SER A 16 -1.41 58.12 30.97
CA SER A 16 -0.76 58.55 29.72
C SER A 16 0.73 58.27 29.72
N VAL A 17 1.43 58.52 30.83
CA VAL A 17 2.86 58.19 30.97
C VAL A 17 3.07 56.68 30.86
N ALA A 18 2.25 55.87 31.54
CA ALA A 18 2.33 54.41 31.46
C ALA A 18 2.17 53.91 30.02
N ILE A 19 1.15 54.37 29.30
CA ILE A 19 0.90 54.00 27.89
C ILE A 19 2.10 54.37 27.02
N ILE A 20 2.60 55.60 27.13
CA ILE A 20 3.74 56.07 26.32
C ILE A 20 4.99 55.24 26.61
N THR A 21 5.27 54.93 27.88
CA THR A 21 6.42 54.10 28.25
C THR A 21 6.28 52.66 27.75
N SER A 22 5.10 52.06 27.86
CA SER A 22 4.86 50.71 27.35
C SER A 22 4.97 50.66 25.82
N SER A 23 4.39 51.63 25.11
CA SER A 23 4.54 51.73 23.65
C SER A 23 6.00 51.98 23.24
N PHE A 24 6.75 52.80 23.98
CA PHE A 24 8.17 53.02 23.71
C PHE A 24 9.00 51.75 23.88
N VAL A 25 8.73 50.96 24.93
CA VAL A 25 9.43 49.68 25.15
C VAL A 25 9.11 48.69 24.04
N VAL A 26 7.84 48.51 23.67
CA VAL A 26 7.44 47.58 22.59
C VAL A 26 7.99 48.01 21.23
N LEU A 27 8.06 49.31 20.94
CA LEU A 27 8.57 49.82 19.66
C LEU A 27 10.10 49.79 19.56
N ASN A 28 10.82 50.01 20.66
CA ASN A 28 12.30 50.09 20.64
C ASN A 28 12.97 48.77 21.05
N TYR A 29 12.24 47.87 21.69
CA TYR A 29 12.68 46.52 22.03
C TYR A 29 11.63 45.51 21.53
N PRO A 30 11.51 45.36 20.20
CA PRO A 30 10.72 44.26 19.66
C PRO A 30 11.26 42.95 20.23
N GLU A 31 10.36 42.01 20.51
CA GLU A 31 10.77 40.67 20.95
C GLU A 31 11.85 40.14 20.00
N PRO A 32 12.95 39.56 20.53
CA PRO A 32 13.94 38.92 19.69
C PRO A 32 13.19 37.94 18.81
N LYS A 33 13.33 38.09 17.48
CA LYS A 33 12.81 37.07 16.58
C LYS A 33 13.37 35.72 17.07
N PRO A 34 12.54 34.67 17.15
CA PRO A 34 13.07 33.33 17.35
C PRO A 34 14.22 33.11 16.36
N PRO A 35 15.33 32.48 16.78
CA PRO A 35 16.35 32.09 15.82
C PRO A 35 15.65 31.33 14.69
N GLU A 36 15.96 31.69 13.45
CA GLU A 36 15.47 30.93 12.31
C GLU A 36 15.95 29.49 12.51
N PRO A 37 15.06 28.48 12.39
CA PRO A 37 15.47 27.09 12.53
C PRO A 37 16.53 26.81 11.47
N ASP A 38 17.59 26.11 11.85
CA ASP A 38 18.58 25.62 10.89
C ASP A 38 17.83 24.67 9.94
N LEU A 39 17.72 25.06 8.67
CA LEU A 39 17.17 24.20 7.63
C LEU A 39 18.14 23.06 7.40
N LEU A 40 17.68 21.82 7.45
CA LEU A 40 18.54 20.70 7.11
C LEU A 40 18.81 20.70 5.59
N PRO A 41 19.89 20.02 5.15
CA PRO A 41 20.19 19.88 3.72
C PRO A 41 19.03 19.25 2.95
N MET A 42 18.87 19.66 1.69
CA MET A 42 17.91 19.06 0.77
C MET A 42 18.65 18.11 -0.18
N HIS A 43 18.07 16.94 -0.43
CA HIS A 43 18.61 15.89 -1.28
C HIS A 43 17.68 15.57 -2.44
N THR A 44 18.28 15.29 -3.59
CA THR A 44 17.56 14.85 -4.79
C THR A 44 17.46 13.34 -4.79
N ILE A 45 16.24 12.83 -4.83
CA ILE A 45 15.95 11.40 -4.84
C ILE A 45 15.36 11.07 -6.20
N VAL A 46 16.01 10.16 -6.91
CA VAL A 46 15.51 9.61 -8.18
C VAL A 46 14.91 8.24 -7.88
N ILE A 47 13.71 7.97 -8.36
CA ILE A 47 13.08 6.67 -8.24
C ILE A 47 12.82 6.13 -9.65
N GLU A 48 13.29 4.92 -9.91
CA GLU A 48 13.07 4.17 -11.13
C GLU A 48 12.22 2.94 -10.83
N THR A 49 11.16 2.72 -11.59
CA THR A 49 10.22 1.60 -11.40
C THR A 49 10.20 0.70 -12.62
N TRP A 50 10.32 -0.60 -12.38
CA TRP A 50 10.36 -1.64 -13.39
C TRP A 50 9.42 -2.78 -13.02
N THR A 51 8.68 -3.30 -14.00
CA THR A 51 7.92 -4.55 -13.86
C THR A 51 8.66 -5.67 -14.57
N ASN A 52 8.79 -6.80 -13.89
CA ASN A 52 9.45 -8.02 -14.33
C ASN A 52 8.41 -9.15 -14.47
N ASP A 53 7.99 -9.41 -15.70
CA ASP A 53 6.95 -10.40 -16.00
C ASP A 53 7.57 -11.77 -16.33
N LYS A 54 7.01 -12.82 -15.74
CA LYS A 54 7.37 -14.20 -16.05
C LYS A 54 6.14 -15.08 -16.17
N ASN A 55 5.51 -15.02 -17.33
CA ASN A 55 4.38 -15.87 -17.68
C ASN A 55 4.82 -17.27 -18.10
N ILE A 56 3.97 -18.27 -17.89
CA ILE A 56 4.28 -19.65 -18.24
C ILE A 56 4.36 -19.79 -19.77
N GLY A 57 5.53 -20.20 -20.26
CA GLY A 57 5.77 -20.40 -21.69
C GLY A 57 6.15 -19.13 -22.46
N GLU A 58 6.26 -17.99 -21.78
CA GLU A 58 6.75 -16.73 -22.36
C GLU A 58 8.20 -16.45 -21.94
N ALA A 59 8.85 -15.54 -22.66
CA ALA A 59 10.18 -15.07 -22.27
C ALA A 59 10.05 -14.05 -21.13
N PHE A 60 11.01 -14.08 -20.21
CA PHE A 60 11.12 -13.07 -19.17
C PHE A 60 11.21 -11.67 -19.78
N ALA A 61 10.37 -10.75 -19.31
CA ALA A 61 10.30 -9.39 -19.81
C ALA A 61 10.50 -8.39 -18.66
N THR A 62 11.31 -7.36 -18.91
CA THR A 62 11.48 -6.23 -18.00
C THR A 62 11.04 -4.97 -18.72
N THR A 63 10.09 -4.24 -18.13
CA THR A 63 9.54 -3.01 -18.71
C THR A 63 9.53 -1.90 -17.68
N ALA A 64 9.76 -0.66 -18.11
CA ALA A 64 9.68 0.50 -17.23
C ALA A 64 8.21 0.83 -16.95
N THR A 65 7.87 1.04 -15.67
CA THR A 65 6.46 1.16 -15.25
C THR A 65 6.08 2.60 -14.99
N SER A 66 5.24 3.16 -15.85
CA SER A 66 4.76 4.54 -15.71
C SER A 66 3.55 4.65 -14.80
N ASN A 67 3.25 5.86 -14.32
CA ASN A 67 2.07 6.20 -13.51
C ASN A 67 2.02 5.54 -12.13
N ILE A 68 3.17 5.14 -11.59
CA ILE A 68 3.29 4.68 -10.20
C ILE A 68 3.39 5.91 -9.30
N ASN A 69 2.50 6.01 -8.31
CA ASN A 69 2.52 7.08 -7.33
C ASN A 69 3.55 6.77 -6.25
N ILE A 70 4.49 7.68 -6.04
CA ILE A 70 5.48 7.62 -4.97
C ILE A 70 5.07 8.65 -3.92
N VAL A 71 4.94 8.21 -2.67
CA VAL A 71 4.58 9.09 -1.55
C VAL A 71 5.58 8.88 -0.43
N PHE A 72 6.16 9.96 0.07
CA PHE A 72 6.95 9.94 1.28
C PHE A 72 6.15 10.58 2.40
N TYR A 73 6.12 9.92 3.54
CA TYR A 73 5.54 10.42 4.77
C TYR A 73 6.63 10.74 5.78
N PHE A 74 6.39 11.77 6.60
CA PHE A 74 7.30 12.09 7.68
C PHE A 74 7.36 10.97 8.71
N TRP A 75 8.54 10.74 9.24
CA TRP A 75 8.77 9.90 10.40
C TRP A 75 8.92 10.76 11.66
N ASN A 76 8.41 10.29 12.80
CA ASN A 76 8.61 10.92 14.10
C ASN A 76 9.12 9.92 15.16
N ASP A 77 9.28 10.38 16.40
CA ASP A 77 9.79 9.56 17.51
C ASP A 77 8.95 8.28 17.80
N PHE A 78 7.72 8.20 17.28
CA PHE A 78 6.80 7.09 17.45
C PHE A 78 6.63 6.22 16.20
N GLY A 79 7.24 6.59 15.07
CA GLY A 79 7.14 5.85 13.81
C GLY A 79 6.69 6.70 12.61
N PRO A 80 6.20 6.06 11.54
CA PRO A 80 5.68 6.75 10.37
C PRO A 80 4.43 7.55 10.75
N THR A 81 4.22 8.68 10.07
CA THR A 81 3.04 9.53 10.25
C THR A 81 2.17 9.53 9.01
N ASP A 82 0.92 9.97 9.11
CA ASP A 82 0.07 10.18 7.93
C ASP A 82 0.38 11.51 7.21
N SER A 83 1.39 12.26 7.66
CA SER A 83 1.75 13.55 7.09
C SER A 83 2.67 13.36 5.89
N ILE A 84 2.17 13.69 4.71
CA ILE A 84 2.91 13.65 3.45
C ILE A 84 4.03 14.70 3.46
N ALA A 85 5.25 14.27 3.19
CA ALA A 85 6.41 15.12 2.94
C ALA A 85 6.50 15.51 1.46
N VAL A 86 6.44 14.53 0.56
CA VAL A 86 6.45 14.77 -0.89
C VAL A 86 5.71 13.66 -1.63
N THR A 87 5.18 14.01 -2.80
CA THR A 87 4.56 13.05 -3.73
C THR A 87 5.15 13.23 -5.12
N GLY A 88 5.26 12.12 -5.85
CA GLY A 88 5.61 12.11 -7.25
C GLY A 88 4.85 11.02 -8.00
N THR A 89 4.85 11.09 -9.32
CA THR A 89 4.30 10.04 -10.17
C THR A 89 5.31 9.73 -11.27
N THR A 90 5.59 8.45 -11.50
CA THR A 90 6.57 8.04 -12.52
C THR A 90 6.09 8.39 -13.92
N ASN A 91 7.01 8.91 -14.73
CA ASN A 91 6.74 9.33 -16.10
C ASN A 91 6.72 8.11 -17.07
N GLY A 92 6.63 8.38 -18.38
CA GLY A 92 6.63 7.33 -19.41
C GLY A 92 7.90 6.45 -19.49
N THR A 93 8.98 6.80 -18.79
CA THR A 93 10.19 5.99 -18.66
C THR A 93 10.30 5.32 -17.29
N GLY A 94 9.23 5.33 -16.48
CA GLY A 94 9.22 4.75 -15.15
C GLY A 94 10.04 5.53 -14.12
N MET A 95 10.33 6.81 -14.37
CA MET A 95 11.17 7.62 -13.48
C MET A 95 10.40 8.76 -12.82
N VAL A 96 10.75 9.08 -11.58
CA VAL A 96 10.35 10.31 -10.91
C VAL A 96 11.51 10.88 -10.09
N THR A 97 11.55 12.19 -9.95
CA THR A 97 12.54 12.88 -9.10
C THR A 97 11.79 13.71 -8.08
N VAL A 98 12.16 13.55 -6.81
CA VAL A 98 11.64 14.33 -5.69
C VAL A 98 12.80 14.96 -4.92
N ILE A 99 12.48 16.00 -4.13
CA ILE A 99 13.46 16.66 -3.28
C ILE A 99 12.97 16.54 -1.85
N LEU A 100 13.80 15.99 -0.97
CA LEU A 100 13.50 15.75 0.43
C LEU A 100 14.54 16.43 1.31
N GLU A 101 14.12 16.86 2.50
CA GLU A 101 15.03 17.30 3.54
C GLU A 101 15.74 16.08 4.16
N GLU A 102 16.96 16.24 4.67
CA GLU A 102 17.68 15.19 5.42
C GLU A 102 16.80 14.63 6.55
N GLY A 103 16.67 13.31 6.63
CA GLY A 103 15.85 12.65 7.64
C GLY A 103 15.32 11.27 7.26
N THR A 104 14.57 10.66 8.17
CA THR A 104 13.90 9.37 7.98
C THR A 104 12.48 9.59 7.45
N TYR A 105 12.10 8.78 6.46
CA TYR A 105 10.78 8.82 5.83
C TYR A 105 10.20 7.42 5.68
N ASP A 106 8.88 7.35 5.62
CA ASP A 106 8.16 6.15 5.15
C ASP A 106 7.79 6.35 3.68
N MET A 107 8.36 5.53 2.81
CA MET A 107 8.19 5.63 1.37
C MET A 107 7.21 4.56 0.88
N LYS A 108 6.08 4.99 0.32
CA LYS A 108 5.12 4.14 -0.38
C LYS A 108 5.34 4.23 -1.89
N ILE A 109 5.51 3.08 -2.54
CA ILE A 109 5.63 2.95 -4.01
C ILE A 109 4.37 2.27 -4.53
N GLY A 110 3.44 3.04 -5.10
CA GLY A 110 2.15 2.53 -5.59
C GLY A 110 1.46 1.68 -4.54
N GLU A 111 0.91 0.54 -4.96
CA GLU A 111 0.47 -0.52 -4.04
C GLU A 111 1.52 -1.65 -3.93
N TRP A 112 2.75 -1.42 -4.39
CA TRP A 112 3.78 -2.45 -4.50
C TRP A 112 4.47 -2.74 -3.18
N THR A 113 4.84 -1.69 -2.44
CA THR A 113 5.53 -1.81 -1.16
C THR A 113 5.50 -0.48 -0.38
N THR A 114 5.75 -0.59 0.92
CA THR A 114 6.00 0.53 1.83
C THR A 114 7.28 0.23 2.61
N GLU A 115 8.25 1.13 2.58
CA GLU A 115 9.57 0.92 3.16
C GLU A 115 10.07 2.17 3.90
N SER A 116 10.75 1.95 5.01
CA SER A 116 11.41 3.03 5.76
C SER A 116 12.77 3.34 5.14
N ILE A 117 13.04 4.62 4.87
CA ILE A 117 14.27 5.07 4.23
C ILE A 117 14.87 6.28 4.93
N ASP A 118 16.19 6.25 5.10
CA ASP A 118 16.95 7.38 5.61
C ASP A 118 17.61 8.15 4.47
N ILE A 119 17.43 9.46 4.46
CA ILE A 119 17.91 10.37 3.43
C ILE A 119 19.01 11.25 4.02
N PHE A 120 20.25 11.01 3.63
CA PHE A 120 21.42 11.81 4.03
C PHE A 120 22.22 12.37 2.84
N GLU A 121 21.92 11.90 1.64
CA GLU A 121 22.54 12.33 0.40
C GLU A 121 21.61 12.12 -0.79
N ASN A 122 22.07 12.51 -1.98
CA ASN A 122 21.33 12.21 -3.19
C ASN A 122 21.44 10.71 -3.46
N ILE A 123 20.31 10.05 -3.72
CA ILE A 123 20.28 8.61 -3.99
C ILE A 123 19.38 8.32 -5.19
N THR A 124 19.64 7.18 -5.82
CA THR A 124 18.72 6.58 -6.80
C THR A 124 18.14 5.29 -6.22
N ILE A 125 16.82 5.21 -6.18
CA ILE A 125 16.09 4.03 -5.74
C ILE A 125 15.59 3.32 -7.00
N VAL A 126 15.96 2.06 -7.17
CA VAL A 126 15.47 1.22 -8.27
C VAL A 126 14.55 0.16 -7.68
N ALA A 127 13.28 0.22 -8.05
CA ALA A 127 12.21 -0.66 -7.63
C ALA A 127 11.85 -1.63 -8.75
N HIS A 128 12.01 -2.93 -8.48
CA HIS A 128 11.59 -4.01 -9.36
C HIS A 128 10.36 -4.69 -8.77
N HIS A 129 9.21 -4.53 -9.41
CA HIS A 129 8.01 -5.32 -9.13
C HIS A 129 8.02 -6.56 -10.00
N HIS A 130 7.93 -7.73 -9.41
CA HIS A 130 7.94 -9.01 -10.11
C HIS A 130 6.53 -9.57 -10.15
N GLU A 131 6.06 -9.97 -11.33
CA GLU A 131 4.74 -10.59 -11.57
C GLU A 131 4.94 -11.94 -12.24
N TYR A 132 4.77 -13.03 -11.48
CA TYR A 132 5.11 -14.38 -11.91
C TYR A 132 3.90 -15.29 -11.96
N GLU A 133 3.78 -16.01 -13.08
CA GLU A 133 2.87 -17.14 -13.20
C GLU A 133 3.55 -18.44 -12.75
N ILE A 134 2.88 -19.18 -11.88
CA ILE A 134 3.35 -20.47 -11.42
C ILE A 134 2.24 -21.51 -11.44
N LEU A 135 2.65 -22.79 -11.47
CA LEU A 135 1.73 -23.91 -11.36
C LEU A 135 1.59 -24.33 -9.89
N PRO A 136 0.38 -24.66 -9.43
CA PRO A 136 0.19 -25.22 -8.10
C PRO A 136 0.81 -26.62 -7.97
N ASP A 137 1.08 -27.04 -6.73
CA ASP A 137 1.61 -28.39 -6.44
C ASP A 137 0.56 -29.47 -6.68
N SER A 138 -0.69 -29.17 -6.31
CA SER A 138 -1.80 -30.09 -6.48
C SER A 138 -3.12 -29.35 -6.62
N ILE A 139 -4.03 -29.97 -7.37
CA ILE A 139 -5.37 -29.46 -7.63
C ILE A 139 -6.34 -30.61 -7.40
N ASP A 140 -7.43 -30.34 -6.68
CA ASP A 140 -8.55 -31.26 -6.51
C ASP A 140 -9.85 -30.56 -6.94
N ILE A 141 -10.55 -31.13 -7.91
CA ILE A 141 -11.74 -30.53 -8.50
C ILE A 141 -12.95 -31.35 -8.10
N ASN A 142 -13.82 -30.74 -7.30
CA ASN A 142 -15.14 -31.27 -6.98
C ASN A 142 -16.13 -30.75 -8.00
N ALA A 143 -16.24 -31.47 -9.13
CA ALA A 143 -17.29 -31.25 -10.11
C ALA A 143 -18.65 -31.62 -9.51
N LEU A 144 -19.50 -30.63 -9.31
CA LEU A 144 -20.89 -30.77 -8.87
C LEU A 144 -21.83 -31.00 -10.06
N SER A 145 -21.35 -30.79 -11.29
CA SER A 145 -22.15 -30.97 -12.51
C SER A 145 -22.38 -32.44 -12.91
N ALA A 146 -23.57 -32.74 -13.44
CA ALA A 146 -24.00 -34.08 -13.83
C ALA A 146 -23.33 -34.62 -15.12
N ASP A 147 -22.62 -33.76 -15.87
CA ASP A 147 -22.24 -34.01 -17.28
C ASP A 147 -20.74 -34.26 -17.51
N TRP A 148 -19.98 -34.71 -16.50
CA TRP A 148 -18.53 -34.96 -16.62
C TRP A 148 -17.79 -33.77 -17.24
N GLN A 149 -18.05 -32.57 -16.73
CA GLN A 149 -17.40 -31.32 -17.13
C GLN A 149 -17.24 -30.41 -15.91
N VAL A 150 -16.22 -29.57 -15.95
CA VAL A 150 -16.00 -28.49 -14.99
C VAL A 150 -16.68 -27.25 -15.54
N THR A 151 -17.61 -26.69 -14.77
CA THR A 151 -18.42 -25.53 -15.12
C THR A 151 -18.49 -24.53 -13.97
N SER A 152 -19.13 -23.39 -14.19
CA SER A 152 -19.43 -22.40 -13.14
C SER A 152 -19.90 -23.07 -11.84
N ASP A 153 -19.45 -22.52 -10.72
CA ASP A 153 -19.80 -22.92 -9.34
C ASP A 153 -19.22 -24.26 -8.87
N ASP A 154 -18.57 -25.03 -9.74
CA ASP A 154 -17.75 -26.16 -9.32
C ASP A 154 -16.61 -25.67 -8.43
N ILE A 155 -16.20 -26.52 -7.48
CA ILE A 155 -15.20 -26.15 -6.49
C ILE A 155 -13.84 -26.74 -6.88
N VAL A 156 -12.82 -25.89 -6.85
CA VAL A 156 -11.43 -26.25 -7.05
C VAL A 156 -10.64 -25.98 -5.77
N PHE A 157 -10.04 -27.03 -5.21
CA PHE A 157 -9.06 -26.89 -4.14
C PHE A 157 -7.67 -26.84 -4.74
N VAL A 158 -6.91 -25.82 -4.34
CA VAL A 158 -5.56 -25.56 -4.83
C VAL A 158 -4.61 -25.68 -3.66
N LYS A 159 -3.45 -26.32 -3.87
CA LYS A 159 -2.35 -26.33 -2.91
C LYS A 159 -1.08 -25.89 -3.57
N TYR A 160 -0.29 -25.11 -2.83
CA TYR A 160 0.99 -24.61 -3.26
C TYR A 160 1.94 -24.48 -2.08
N THR A 161 3.21 -24.80 -2.29
CA THR A 161 4.28 -24.62 -1.32
C THR A 161 5.24 -23.58 -1.87
N SER A 162 5.38 -22.48 -1.14
CA SER A 162 6.29 -21.40 -1.55
C SER A 162 7.70 -21.94 -1.73
N THR A 163 8.33 -21.59 -2.84
CA THR A 163 9.75 -21.89 -3.09
C THR A 163 10.65 -20.69 -2.86
N PHE A 164 10.09 -19.57 -2.41
CA PHE A 164 10.80 -18.32 -2.17
C PHE A 164 11.45 -18.32 -0.78
N GLU A 165 12.58 -17.64 -0.67
CA GLU A 165 13.31 -17.45 0.59
C GLU A 165 12.75 -16.28 1.42
N PHE A 166 11.80 -15.54 0.86
CA PHE A 166 11.16 -14.35 1.41
C PHE A 166 9.63 -14.44 1.22
N GLU A 167 8.90 -13.54 1.88
CA GLU A 167 7.45 -13.44 1.76
C GLU A 167 7.07 -12.86 0.39
N VAL A 168 6.07 -13.46 -0.26
CA VAL A 168 5.54 -13.02 -1.56
C VAL A 168 4.02 -12.95 -1.47
N ASN A 169 3.39 -12.18 -2.35
CA ASN A 169 1.93 -12.05 -2.38
C ASN A 169 1.34 -12.97 -3.43
N LEU A 170 0.25 -13.66 -3.09
CA LEU A 170 -0.61 -14.35 -4.04
C LEU A 170 -1.73 -13.40 -4.46
N ASP A 171 -1.65 -12.87 -5.67
CA ASP A 171 -2.54 -11.80 -6.15
C ASP A 171 -3.80 -12.34 -6.83
N SER A 172 -3.73 -13.51 -7.45
CA SER A 172 -4.89 -14.13 -8.11
C SER A 172 -4.62 -15.57 -8.51
N ILE A 173 -5.70 -16.30 -8.74
CA ILE A 173 -5.66 -17.64 -9.31
C ILE A 173 -6.57 -17.66 -10.53
N LYS A 174 -6.06 -18.17 -11.64
CA LYS A 174 -6.80 -18.22 -12.90
C LYS A 174 -7.01 -19.65 -13.34
N MET A 175 -8.16 -19.93 -13.92
CA MET A 175 -8.49 -21.17 -14.63
C MET A 175 -8.88 -20.82 -16.07
N SER A 176 -8.15 -21.36 -17.04
CA SER A 176 -8.32 -21.02 -18.47
C SER A 176 -8.34 -19.51 -18.74
N GLY A 177 -7.51 -18.76 -18.02
CA GLY A 177 -7.36 -17.31 -18.16
C GLY A 177 -8.41 -16.45 -17.45
N LEU A 178 -9.39 -17.06 -16.77
CA LEU A 178 -10.38 -16.36 -15.96
C LEU A 178 -10.08 -16.54 -14.47
N GLU A 179 -10.18 -15.46 -13.70
CA GLU A 179 -9.92 -15.47 -12.26
C GLU A 179 -10.96 -16.28 -11.49
N LEU A 180 -10.51 -17.12 -10.56
CA LEU A 180 -11.37 -17.94 -9.71
C LEU A 180 -11.88 -17.13 -8.51
N ASP A 181 -13.13 -17.37 -8.13
CA ASP A 181 -13.77 -16.66 -7.02
C ASP A 181 -13.47 -17.37 -5.68
N ASN A 182 -13.02 -16.66 -4.65
CA ASN A 182 -12.81 -17.28 -3.34
C ASN A 182 -14.16 -17.71 -2.73
N ILE A 183 -14.26 -18.94 -2.23
CA ILE A 183 -15.50 -19.49 -1.65
C ILE A 183 -15.98 -18.70 -0.44
N ALA A 184 -15.06 -18.13 0.35
CA ALA A 184 -15.39 -17.34 1.53
C ALA A 184 -16.06 -15.99 1.21
N CYS A 185 -16.08 -15.60 -0.07
CA CYS A 185 -16.62 -14.33 -0.54
C CYS A 185 -18.10 -14.38 -0.95
N GLU A 186 -18.79 -15.51 -0.78
CA GLU A 186 -20.25 -15.56 -0.91
C GLU A 186 -20.91 -14.77 0.24
N LEU A 187 -21.11 -13.47 0.00
CA LEU A 187 -22.17 -12.72 0.66
C LEU A 187 -23.48 -13.46 0.40
N THR A 188 -24.14 -13.85 1.48
CA THR A 188 -25.49 -14.41 1.48
C THR A 188 -26.47 -13.44 0.83
N ASP A 189 -26.63 -13.50 -0.49
CA ASP A 189 -27.76 -12.85 -1.17
C ASP A 189 -29.08 -13.63 -0.96
N ASP A 190 -29.01 -14.83 -0.39
CA ASP A 190 -30.17 -15.58 0.10
C ASP A 190 -30.36 -15.40 1.62
N ALA A 191 -30.67 -14.18 2.04
CA ALA A 191 -31.15 -13.87 3.37
C ALA A 191 -32.60 -14.38 3.63
N GLU A 192 -32.95 -15.58 3.16
CA GLU A 192 -34.18 -16.25 3.60
C GLU A 192 -34.06 -17.72 4.03
N ASP A 193 -32.96 -18.47 3.86
CA ASP A 193 -33.01 -19.90 4.29
C ASP A 193 -31.68 -20.64 4.57
N ALA A 194 -30.69 -20.02 5.22
CA ALA A 194 -29.50 -20.76 5.69
C ALA A 194 -29.36 -20.78 7.23
N VAL A 195 -29.66 -21.94 7.81
CA VAL A 195 -29.36 -22.29 9.20
C VAL A 195 -27.83 -22.37 9.38
N PRO A 196 -27.25 -21.79 10.45
CA PRO A 196 -25.81 -21.78 10.64
C PRO A 196 -25.33 -23.16 11.11
N VAL A 197 -24.35 -23.73 10.43
CA VAL A 197 -23.57 -24.87 10.95
C VAL A 197 -22.08 -24.54 10.88
N GLY A 198 -21.52 -24.22 12.04
CA GLY A 198 -20.07 -24.28 12.29
C GLY A 198 -19.41 -22.92 12.43
N GLY A 199 -19.05 -22.56 13.66
CA GLY A 199 -18.54 -21.24 14.02
C GLY A 199 -17.20 -20.86 13.37
N ALA A 200 -17.18 -19.66 12.82
CA ALA A 200 -16.06 -18.73 12.76
C ALA A 200 -16.66 -17.30 12.75
N ASP A 201 -15.93 -16.35 13.32
CA ASP A 201 -16.37 -15.00 13.69
C ASP A 201 -17.09 -14.22 12.56
N LEU A 202 -18.35 -13.83 12.82
CA LEU A 202 -19.22 -13.03 11.96
C LEU A 202 -18.91 -11.51 11.99
N TYR A 203 -17.67 -11.10 12.32
CA TYR A 203 -17.30 -9.69 12.47
C TYR A 203 -15.89 -9.33 11.96
N SER A 204 -15.41 -9.91 10.87
CA SER A 204 -14.33 -9.27 10.10
C SER A 204 -14.93 -8.40 9.00
N VAL A 205 -14.97 -7.09 9.29
CA VAL A 205 -15.16 -6.02 8.31
C VAL A 205 -13.90 -6.02 7.45
N ASP A 206 -14.01 -6.58 6.23
CA ASP A 206 -13.19 -6.37 5.03
C ASP A 206 -13.19 -7.66 4.19
N THR A 207 -14.34 -8.04 3.61
CA THR A 207 -14.32 -8.98 2.49
C THR A 207 -13.91 -8.20 1.24
N ASN A 208 -12.63 -7.82 1.16
CA ASN A 208 -12.03 -7.52 -0.12
C ASN A 208 -11.91 -8.87 -0.82
N CYS A 209 -12.79 -9.15 -1.80
CA CYS A 209 -12.82 -10.43 -2.49
C CYS A 209 -11.64 -10.62 -3.46
N GLU A 210 -10.81 -9.59 -3.61
CA GLU A 210 -9.55 -9.66 -4.31
C GLU A 210 -8.56 -10.46 -3.47
N LEU A 211 -8.05 -11.55 -4.04
CA LEU A 211 -7.04 -12.38 -3.40
C LEU A 211 -5.76 -11.55 -3.26
N ASN A 212 -5.32 -11.30 -2.02
CA ASN A 212 -4.04 -10.66 -1.77
C ASN A 212 -3.48 -11.25 -0.48
N GLU A 213 -3.00 -12.48 -0.58
CA GLU A 213 -2.60 -13.30 0.56
C GLU A 213 -1.09 -13.43 0.64
N PRO A 214 -0.46 -13.08 1.78
CA PRO A 214 0.97 -13.25 1.96
C PRO A 214 1.32 -14.75 2.10
N LEU A 215 2.25 -15.19 1.26
CA LEU A 215 2.82 -16.53 1.29
C LEU A 215 4.19 -16.49 1.97
N PHE A 216 4.25 -17.04 3.17
CA PHE A 216 5.50 -17.15 3.92
C PHE A 216 6.55 -18.04 3.23
N PRO A 217 7.85 -17.78 3.44
CA PRO A 217 8.93 -18.58 2.89
C PRO A 217 8.77 -20.07 3.20
N PHE A 218 8.85 -20.91 2.18
CA PHE A 218 8.77 -22.38 2.30
C PHE A 218 7.50 -22.92 2.98
N ALA A 219 6.47 -22.09 3.16
CA ALA A 219 5.22 -22.51 3.76
C ALA A 219 4.30 -23.14 2.72
N SER A 220 3.55 -24.17 3.15
CA SER A 220 2.46 -24.71 2.36
C SER A 220 1.18 -23.91 2.62
N TRP A 221 0.53 -23.53 1.53
CA TRP A 221 -0.74 -22.85 1.48
C TRP A 221 -1.75 -23.69 0.70
N SER A 222 -3.03 -23.59 1.08
CA SER A 222 -4.10 -24.23 0.34
C SER A 222 -5.44 -23.55 0.60
N ASP A 223 -6.24 -23.39 -0.44
CA ASP A 223 -7.58 -22.85 -0.34
C ASP A 223 -8.51 -23.40 -1.44
N GLY A 224 -9.82 -23.17 -1.28
CA GLY A 224 -10.87 -23.56 -2.22
C GLY A 224 -11.48 -22.36 -2.94
N PHE A 225 -11.69 -22.52 -4.25
CA PHE A 225 -12.23 -21.48 -5.13
C PHE A 225 -13.38 -22.03 -5.97
N ARG A 226 -14.28 -21.15 -6.39
CA ARG A 226 -15.33 -21.45 -7.36
C ARG A 226 -14.87 -21.12 -8.77
N VAL A 227 -15.27 -21.97 -9.69
CA VAL A 227 -15.09 -21.74 -11.12
C VAL A 227 -16.01 -20.58 -11.55
N PRO A 228 -15.49 -19.53 -12.21
CA PRO A 228 -16.30 -18.39 -12.61
C PRO A 228 -17.19 -18.73 -13.80
N ALA A 229 -18.19 -17.89 -14.03
CA ALA A 229 -19.02 -17.97 -15.22
C ALA A 229 -18.16 -17.85 -16.50
N GLY A 230 -18.46 -18.68 -17.52
CA GLY A 230 -17.75 -18.67 -18.80
C GLY A 230 -16.66 -19.74 -18.94
N VAL A 231 -16.27 -20.41 -17.85
CA VAL A 231 -15.42 -21.61 -17.92
C VAL A 231 -16.29 -22.84 -18.19
N THR A 232 -15.92 -23.63 -19.19
CA THR A 232 -16.51 -24.94 -19.45
C THR A 232 -15.45 -25.86 -20.02
N ILE A 233 -14.97 -26.79 -19.18
CA ILE A 233 -13.88 -27.70 -19.55
C ILE A 233 -14.37 -29.15 -19.41
N PRO A 234 -14.32 -29.96 -20.47
CA PRO A 234 -14.61 -31.39 -20.36
C PRO A 234 -13.74 -32.08 -19.31
N TRP A 235 -14.29 -32.98 -18.50
CA TRP A 235 -13.56 -33.68 -17.44
C TRP A 235 -12.35 -34.48 -17.97
N SER A 236 -12.43 -34.94 -19.23
CA SER A 236 -11.31 -35.60 -19.89
C SER A 236 -10.05 -34.74 -19.99
N ILE A 237 -10.22 -33.42 -20.05
CA ILE A 237 -9.15 -32.41 -20.09
C ILE A 237 -8.80 -31.98 -18.67
N ALA A 238 -9.80 -31.60 -17.87
CA ALA A 238 -9.60 -31.06 -16.52
C ALA A 238 -8.81 -32.01 -15.61
N LYS A 239 -9.02 -33.33 -15.71
CA LYS A 239 -8.28 -34.34 -14.93
C LYS A 239 -6.80 -34.47 -15.30
N THR A 240 -6.37 -33.90 -16.42
CA THR A 240 -5.00 -34.01 -16.96
C THR A 240 -4.28 -32.68 -17.05
N ASN A 241 -5.00 -31.61 -17.37
CA ASN A 241 -4.49 -30.27 -17.47
C ASN A 241 -5.65 -29.29 -17.19
N PRO A 242 -5.89 -28.95 -15.92
CA PRO A 242 -6.97 -28.04 -15.56
C PRO A 242 -6.67 -26.57 -15.89
N GLU A 243 -5.51 -26.25 -16.46
CA GLU A 243 -5.10 -24.88 -16.84
C GLU A 243 -5.22 -23.87 -15.69
N ILE A 244 -4.78 -24.29 -14.49
CA ILE A 244 -4.78 -23.44 -13.31
C ILE A 244 -3.40 -22.83 -13.10
N ILE A 245 -3.39 -21.51 -12.93
CA ILE A 245 -2.19 -20.69 -12.78
C ILE A 245 -2.37 -19.80 -11.56
N LEU A 246 -1.33 -19.70 -10.73
CA LEU A 246 -1.24 -18.73 -9.63
C LEU A 246 -0.40 -17.55 -10.10
N ASN A 247 -0.88 -16.34 -9.83
CA ASN A 247 -0.11 -15.11 -10.03
C ASN A 247 0.46 -14.67 -8.69
N ILE A 248 1.77 -14.58 -8.63
CA ILE A 248 2.51 -14.15 -7.45
C ILE A 248 3.25 -12.86 -7.75
N SER A 249 3.21 -11.93 -6.82
CA SER A 249 3.98 -10.70 -6.88
C SER A 249 4.89 -10.49 -5.68
N TYR A 250 5.99 -9.77 -5.91
CA TYR A 250 6.85 -9.24 -4.86
C TYR A 250 7.65 -8.05 -5.40
N THR A 251 8.17 -7.23 -4.49
CA THR A 251 8.91 -6.02 -4.86
C THR A 251 10.32 -6.07 -4.27
N GLU A 252 11.32 -5.92 -5.13
CA GLU A 252 12.73 -5.75 -4.73
C GLU A 252 13.10 -4.28 -4.86
N LEU A 253 13.67 -3.71 -3.80
CA LEU A 253 14.24 -2.36 -3.81
C LEU A 253 15.76 -2.43 -3.74
N SER A 254 16.41 -1.56 -4.50
CA SER A 254 17.84 -1.31 -4.41
C SER A 254 18.11 0.18 -4.36
N VAL A 255 19.17 0.56 -3.63
CA VAL A 255 19.61 1.95 -3.51
C VAL A 255 21.01 2.03 -4.11
N ASP A 256 21.18 2.93 -5.07
CA ASP A 256 22.46 3.29 -5.69
C ASP A 256 22.84 4.71 -5.23
N GLU A 257 24.08 4.85 -4.75
CA GLU A 257 24.67 6.07 -4.17
C GLU A 257 25.50 6.85 -5.21
#